data_AF-A0A4R4PPX4-F1
#
_entry.id   AF-A0A4R4PPX4-F1
#
_cell.length_a   1.000
_cell.length_b   1.000
_cell.length_c   1.000
_cell.angle_alpha   90.00
_cell.angle_beta   90.00
_cell.angle_gamma   90.00
#
_symmetry.space_group_name_H-M   'P 1'
#
loop_
_entity.id
_entity.type
_entity.pdbx_description
1 polymer ?
#
loop_
_entity_poly.entity_id
_entity_poly.type
_entity_poly.pdbx_seq_one_letter_code
_entity_poly.pdbx_strand_id
1 'polypeptide(L)'
;MTEPRAEGLTETEETALREAVAEAVLAVRAQSRAGLGSDPAAHLLMVAASRVAAEETGRLLRQSINGARAAGHSWEVVGRLLGISRQAAQQRFGTPTAAPPPAATGGHRRVLSPLNAFNEMDALAESGRRGWHVVDYGHLHHLVESSPRQWEHQRLWWPTRRRRRRMAEQGWQLIVPSDFDSPWAYYKRPLDLPAEPGLS
;
A
#
# COMPACT_ATOMS: atom_id res chain seq x y z
N MET A 1 -20.37 -0.99 -21.76
CA MET A 1 -19.76 -1.06 -20.41
C MET A 1 -19.47 0.37 -19.97
N THR A 2 -20.23 0.86 -19.00
CA THR A 2 -20.05 2.21 -18.44
C THR A 2 -18.89 2.15 -17.46
N GLU A 3 -17.78 2.86 -17.72
CA GLU A 3 -16.70 2.96 -16.74
C GLU A 3 -17.24 3.52 -15.41
N PRO A 4 -16.85 2.97 -14.26
CA PRO A 4 -17.23 3.55 -12.97
C PRO A 4 -16.69 4.98 -12.90
N ARG A 5 -17.58 5.97 -12.74
CA ARG A 5 -17.17 7.35 -12.47
C ARG A 5 -16.48 7.35 -11.10
N ALA A 6 -15.24 7.80 -11.07
CA ALA A 6 -14.59 8.17 -9.82
C ALA A 6 -15.33 9.39 -9.26
N GLU A 7 -16.25 9.17 -8.33
CA GLU A 7 -16.84 10.26 -7.55
C GLU A 7 -15.75 10.82 -6.62
N GLY A 8 -15.57 12.14 -6.69
CA GLY A 8 -14.70 12.85 -5.74
C GLY A 8 -15.32 12.85 -4.34
N LEU A 9 -14.55 13.31 -3.36
CA LEU A 9 -15.07 13.55 -2.02
C LEU A 9 -16.16 14.63 -2.06
N THR A 10 -17.19 14.48 -1.24
CA THR A 10 -18.15 15.55 -0.97
C THR A 10 -17.48 16.68 -0.18
N GLU A 11 -18.03 17.90 -0.25
CA GLU A 11 -17.52 19.06 0.51
C GLU A 11 -17.44 18.79 2.02
N THR A 12 -18.39 18.02 2.56
CA THR A 12 -18.40 17.60 3.96
C THR A 12 -17.24 16.66 4.28
N GLU A 13 -16.98 15.67 3.43
CA GLU A 13 -15.84 14.75 3.61
C GLU A 13 -14.50 15.47 3.49
N GLU A 14 -14.38 16.40 2.53
CA GLU A 14 -13.17 17.20 2.40
C GLU A 14 -12.93 18.07 3.63
N THR A 15 -13.97 18.70 4.18
CA THR A 15 -13.89 19.51 5.39
C THR A 15 -13.48 18.68 6.59
N ALA A 16 -14.12 17.52 6.79
CA ALA A 16 -13.77 16.60 7.86
C ALA A 16 -12.32 16.10 7.75
N LEU A 17 -11.84 15.84 6.53
CA LEU A 17 -10.45 15.44 6.29
C LEU A 17 -9.47 16.58 6.63
N ARG A 18 -9.77 17.81 6.22
CA ARG A 18 -8.96 19.00 6.55
C ARG A 18 -8.84 19.19 8.06
N GLU A 19 -9.95 19.10 8.78
CA GLU A 19 -9.99 19.20 10.24
C GLU A 19 -9.18 18.09 10.91
N ALA A 20 -9.34 16.83 10.47
CA ALA A 20 -8.60 15.71 11.01
C ALA A 20 -7.08 15.85 10.83
N VAL A 21 -6.64 16.35 9.68
CA VAL A 21 -5.22 16.64 9.41
C VAL A 21 -4.72 17.78 10.31
N ALA A 22 -5.49 18.86 10.44
CA ALA A 22 -5.13 19.98 11.31
C ALA A 22 -5.00 19.55 12.77
N GLU A 23 -5.95 18.77 13.28
CA GLU A 23 -5.91 18.22 14.64
C GLU A 23 -4.72 17.27 14.82
N ALA A 24 -4.39 16.44 13.83
CA ALA A 24 -3.23 15.57 13.90
C ALA A 24 -1.91 16.36 14.00
N VAL A 25 -1.79 17.48 13.28
CA VAL A 25 -0.63 18.39 13.37
C VAL A 25 -0.57 19.06 14.74
N LEU A 26 -1.71 19.56 15.24
CA LEU A 26 -1.81 20.22 16.54
C LEU A 26 -1.55 19.26 17.72
N ALA A 27 -1.78 17.97 17.54
CA ALA A 27 -1.61 16.94 18.58
C ALA A 27 -0.15 16.58 18.89
N VAL A 28 0.82 16.94 18.03
CA VAL A 28 2.24 16.52 18.16
C VAL A 28 2.86 16.93 19.49
N ARG A 29 2.38 18.02 20.13
CA ARG A 29 2.63 18.33 21.55
C ARG A 29 1.46 19.07 22.18
N ALA A 30 0.67 18.37 22.99
CA ALA A 30 -0.45 18.95 23.72
C ALA A 30 -0.05 20.17 24.59
N GLN A 31 1.14 20.17 25.22
CA GLN A 31 1.62 21.32 26.01
C GLN A 31 1.97 22.54 25.15
N SER A 32 2.35 22.36 23.88
CA SER A 32 2.71 23.48 22.99
C SER A 32 1.48 24.18 22.40
N ARG A 33 0.29 23.56 22.44
CA ARG A 33 -0.98 24.19 21.99
C ARG A 33 -1.30 25.46 22.78
N ALA A 34 -0.96 25.49 24.08
CA ALA A 34 -1.19 26.64 24.96
C ALA A 34 -0.28 27.86 24.65
N GLY A 35 0.88 27.63 24.02
CA GLY A 35 1.86 28.68 23.71
C GLY A 35 1.75 29.30 22.32
N LEU A 36 0.86 28.80 21.45
CA LEU A 36 0.77 29.23 20.05
C LEU A 36 0.45 30.72 19.84
N GLY A 37 -0.11 31.39 20.85
CA GLY A 37 -0.39 32.83 20.80
C GLY A 37 0.74 33.72 21.31
N SER A 38 1.78 33.17 21.95
CA SER A 38 2.76 33.96 22.71
C SER A 38 4.20 33.45 22.64
N ASP A 39 4.44 32.24 22.13
CA ASP A 39 5.76 31.61 22.06
C ASP A 39 6.22 31.44 20.60
N PRO A 40 7.21 32.23 20.15
CA PRO A 40 7.82 32.09 18.83
C PRO A 40 8.35 30.67 18.53
N ALA A 41 8.82 29.93 19.55
CA ALA A 41 9.30 28.56 19.35
C ALA A 41 8.16 27.58 19.03
N ALA A 42 6.94 27.84 19.51
CA ALA A 42 5.76 27.05 19.18
C ALA A 42 5.43 27.15 17.68
N HIS A 43 5.64 28.30 17.04
CA HIS A 43 5.46 28.44 15.59
C HIS A 43 6.45 27.60 14.78
N LEU A 44 7.73 27.56 15.18
CA LEU A 44 8.73 26.70 14.52
C LEU A 44 8.40 25.22 14.66
N LEU A 45 7.88 24.80 15.82
CA LEU A 45 7.39 23.44 16.03
C LEU A 45 6.24 23.11 15.07
N MET A 46 5.29 24.03 14.88
CA MET A 46 4.18 23.84 13.94
C MET A 46 4.64 23.70 12.49
N VAL A 47 5.67 24.46 12.08
CA VAL A 47 6.30 24.29 10.76
C VAL A 47 6.89 22.89 10.62
N ALA A 48 7.64 22.42 11.63
CA ALA A 48 8.23 21.08 11.61
C ALA A 48 7.17 19.97 11.57
N ALA A 49 6.10 20.08 12.37
CA ALA A 49 4.99 19.13 12.37
C ALA A 49 4.24 19.12 11.03
N SER A 50 3.96 20.30 10.47
CA SER A 50 3.28 20.43 9.18
C SER A 50 4.11 19.86 8.03
N ARG A 51 5.44 20.04 8.06
CA ARG A 51 6.35 19.40 7.09
C ARG A 51 6.21 17.88 7.10
N VAL A 52 6.24 17.27 8.29
CA VAL A 52 6.09 15.81 8.43
C VAL A 52 4.71 15.35 7.91
N ALA A 53 3.64 16.10 8.23
CA ALA A 53 2.30 15.79 7.73
C ALA A 53 2.22 15.92 6.19
N ALA A 54 2.86 16.93 5.60
CA ALA A 54 2.91 17.11 4.14
C ALA A 54 3.69 15.98 3.45
N GLU A 55 4.81 15.56 4.04
CA GLU A 55 5.59 14.41 3.56
C GLU A 55 4.77 13.12 3.60
N GLU A 56 4.09 12.86 4.72
CA GLU A 56 3.29 11.65 4.89
C GLU A 56 2.07 11.67 3.96
N THR A 57 1.30 12.75 3.90
CA THR A 57 0.15 12.85 2.97
C THR A 57 0.58 12.77 1.51
N GLY A 58 1.71 13.37 1.14
CA GLY A 58 2.31 13.22 -0.18
C GLY A 58 2.73 11.77 -0.49
N ARG A 59 3.26 11.05 0.52
CA ARG A 59 3.51 9.61 0.44
C ARG A 59 2.20 8.87 0.17
N LEU A 60 1.17 9.04 1.02
CA LEU A 60 -0.16 8.42 0.90
C LEU A 60 -0.77 8.65 -0.49
N LEU A 61 -0.69 9.88 -1.02
CA LEU A 61 -1.20 10.23 -2.34
C LEU A 61 -0.56 9.39 -3.46
N ARG A 62 0.78 9.27 -3.45
CA ARG A 62 1.50 8.42 -4.41
C ARG A 62 1.05 6.95 -4.32
N GLN A 63 0.75 6.46 -3.12
CA GLN A 63 0.26 5.09 -2.91
C GLN A 63 -1.10 4.89 -3.54
N SER A 64 -2.03 5.81 -3.29
CA SER A 64 -3.37 5.77 -3.87
C SER A 64 -3.33 5.84 -5.40
N ILE A 65 -2.47 6.70 -5.97
CA ILE A 65 -2.28 6.80 -7.42
C ILE A 65 -1.72 5.50 -7.99
N ASN A 66 -0.68 4.94 -7.39
CA ASN A 66 -0.11 3.67 -7.83
C ASN A 66 -1.14 2.53 -7.74
N GLY A 67 -1.95 2.50 -6.67
CA GLY A 67 -3.08 1.59 -6.53
C GLY A 67 -4.10 1.75 -7.66
N ALA A 68 -4.52 2.98 -7.96
CA ALA A 68 -5.44 3.25 -9.07
C ALA A 68 -4.87 2.85 -10.43
N ARG A 69 -3.57 3.08 -10.66
CA ARG A 69 -2.87 2.70 -11.90
C ARG A 69 -2.74 1.20 -12.06
N ALA A 70 -2.38 0.48 -10.98
CA ALA A 70 -2.37 -0.98 -10.95
C ALA A 70 -3.78 -1.56 -11.08
N ALA A 71 -4.80 -0.79 -10.67
CA ALA A 71 -6.21 -1.04 -10.90
C ALA A 71 -6.68 -0.65 -12.33
N GLY A 72 -5.77 -0.46 -13.28
CA GLY A 72 -6.11 -0.22 -14.69
C GLY A 72 -6.65 1.18 -15.01
N HIS A 73 -6.84 2.07 -14.03
CA HIS A 73 -7.32 3.42 -14.32
C HIS A 73 -6.28 4.22 -15.10
N SER A 74 -6.74 4.96 -16.11
CA SER A 74 -5.88 5.75 -17.00
C SER A 74 -5.25 6.96 -16.29
N TRP A 75 -4.12 7.45 -16.81
CA TRP A 75 -3.54 8.71 -16.36
C TRP A 75 -4.48 9.91 -16.55
N GLU A 76 -5.43 9.80 -17.49
CA GLU A 76 -6.44 10.83 -17.71
C GLU A 76 -7.43 10.88 -16.54
N VAL A 77 -7.91 9.73 -16.08
CA VAL A 77 -8.81 9.64 -14.90
C VAL A 77 -8.10 10.17 -13.66
N VAL A 78 -6.85 9.76 -13.43
CA VAL A 78 -6.04 10.25 -12.31
C VAL A 78 -5.81 11.76 -12.39
N GLY A 79 -5.42 12.28 -13.57
CA GLY A 79 -5.21 13.72 -13.76
C GLY A 79 -6.47 14.53 -13.46
N ARG A 80 -7.62 14.09 -13.97
CA ARG A 80 -8.92 14.72 -13.72
C ARG A 80 -9.24 14.80 -12.22
N LEU A 81 -9.02 13.71 -11.47
CA LEU A 81 -9.25 13.68 -10.03
C LEU A 81 -8.30 14.61 -9.25
N LEU A 82 -7.07 14.78 -9.73
CA LEU A 82 -6.06 15.66 -9.13
C LEU A 82 -6.17 17.13 -9.59
N GLY A 83 -7.09 17.46 -10.50
CA GLY A 83 -7.20 18.80 -11.08
C GLY A 83 -6.01 19.19 -11.98
N ILE A 84 -5.29 18.22 -12.55
CA ILE A 84 -4.13 18.46 -13.43
C ILE A 84 -4.28 17.73 -14.77
N SER A 85 -3.47 18.10 -15.76
CA SER A 85 -3.48 17.43 -17.05
C SER A 85 -2.95 15.98 -16.95
N ARG A 86 -3.36 15.12 -17.91
CA ARG A 86 -2.85 13.75 -18.05
C ARG A 86 -1.31 13.71 -18.08
N GLN A 87 -0.71 14.60 -18.85
CA GLN A 87 0.75 14.68 -19.01
C GLN A 87 1.42 15.13 -17.71
N ALA A 88 0.86 16.12 -17.00
CA ALA A 88 1.38 16.56 -15.70
C ALA A 88 1.29 15.44 -14.65
N ALA A 89 0.20 14.66 -14.65
CA ALA A 89 0.06 13.49 -13.78
C ALA A 89 1.10 12.41 -14.11
N GLN A 90 1.25 12.06 -15.38
CA GLN A 90 2.23 11.06 -15.83
C GLN A 90 3.67 11.49 -15.53
N GLN A 91 4.02 12.76 -15.72
CA GLN A 91 5.35 13.28 -15.42
C GLN A 91 5.65 13.26 -13.91
N ARG A 92 4.67 13.63 -13.08
CA ARG A 92 4.85 13.75 -11.63
C ARG A 92 4.79 12.41 -10.89
N PHE A 93 4.03 11.45 -11.42
CA PHE A 93 3.72 10.19 -10.71
C PHE A 93 4.05 8.93 -11.51
N GLY A 94 4.43 9.03 -12.79
CA GLY A 94 4.84 7.89 -13.58
C GLY A 94 6.17 7.31 -13.10
N THR A 95 6.14 6.08 -12.59
CA THR A 95 7.36 5.34 -12.26
C THR A 95 7.94 4.68 -13.52
N PRO A 96 9.26 4.68 -13.72
CA PRO A 96 9.89 3.81 -14.71
C PRO A 96 9.56 2.36 -14.36
N THR A 97 8.87 1.64 -15.25
CA THR A 97 8.62 0.21 -15.04
C THR A 97 9.96 -0.51 -15.13
N ALA A 98 10.48 -0.99 -14.00
CA ALA A 98 11.61 -1.90 -13.98
C ALA A 98 11.17 -3.25 -14.57
N ALA A 99 11.99 -3.81 -15.47
CA ALA A 99 11.76 -5.12 -16.03
C ALA A 99 11.67 -6.17 -14.91
N PRO A 100 10.74 -7.15 -14.98
CA PRO A 100 10.68 -8.20 -13.99
C PRO A 100 11.99 -8.99 -13.96
N PRO A 101 12.49 -9.39 -12.77
CA PRO A 101 13.65 -10.26 -12.69
C PRO A 101 13.35 -11.60 -13.39
N PRO A 102 14.37 -12.25 -13.98
CA PRO A 102 14.19 -13.53 -14.64
C PRO A 102 13.60 -14.57 -13.67
N ALA A 103 12.69 -15.41 -14.16
CA ALA A 103 12.03 -16.42 -13.37
C ALA A 103 13.05 -17.42 -12.79
N ALA A 104 13.44 -17.23 -11.53
CA ALA A 104 14.20 -18.23 -10.79
C ALA A 104 13.27 -19.43 -10.56
N THR A 105 13.47 -20.48 -11.36
CA THR A 105 12.75 -21.75 -11.25
C THR A 105 13.70 -22.77 -10.64
N GLY A 106 13.67 -22.91 -9.33
CA GLY A 106 14.31 -24.01 -8.60
C GLY A 106 13.23 -24.73 -7.81
N GLY A 107 13.30 -26.05 -7.64
CA GLY A 107 12.19 -26.95 -7.23
C GLY A 107 11.40 -26.61 -5.94
N HIS A 108 11.76 -25.55 -5.21
CA HIS A 108 11.04 -25.05 -4.04
C HIS A 108 10.60 -23.58 -4.13
N ARG A 109 11.00 -22.82 -5.16
CA ARG A 109 10.65 -21.40 -5.34
C ARG A 109 10.23 -21.10 -6.77
N ARG A 110 9.25 -20.21 -6.93
CA ARG A 110 8.81 -19.69 -8.24
C ARG A 110 8.34 -18.25 -8.15
N VAL A 111 8.38 -17.56 -9.29
CA VAL A 111 7.84 -16.21 -9.43
C VAL A 111 6.40 -16.29 -9.94
N LEU A 112 5.47 -15.65 -9.24
CA LEU A 112 4.12 -15.39 -9.71
C LEU A 112 4.12 -14.06 -10.46
N SER A 113 3.93 -14.13 -11.78
CA SER A 113 3.82 -12.98 -12.67
C SER A 113 3.04 -13.38 -13.93
N PRO A 114 2.46 -12.42 -14.68
CA PRO A 114 2.28 -11.01 -14.30
C PRO A 114 1.15 -10.82 -13.28
N LEU A 115 1.42 -10.08 -12.21
CA LEU A 115 0.40 -9.69 -11.22
C LEU A 115 0.06 -8.20 -11.34
N ASN A 116 -1.14 -7.84 -10.92
CA ASN A 116 -1.62 -6.48 -10.76
C ASN A 116 -2.48 -6.39 -9.49
N ALA A 117 -2.90 -5.18 -9.11
CA ALA A 117 -3.58 -4.96 -7.84
C ALA A 117 -4.92 -5.71 -7.70
N PHE A 118 -5.51 -6.19 -8.79
CA PHE A 118 -6.77 -6.95 -8.80
C PHE A 118 -6.57 -8.46 -8.76
N ASN A 119 -5.72 -9.01 -9.62
CA ASN A 119 -5.58 -10.46 -9.75
C ASN A 119 -4.66 -11.07 -8.68
N GLU A 120 -3.84 -10.25 -8.04
CA GLU A 120 -2.80 -10.69 -7.13
C GLU A 120 -3.36 -11.45 -5.93
N MET A 121 -4.39 -10.94 -5.27
CA MET A 121 -4.91 -11.60 -4.07
C MET A 121 -5.58 -12.93 -4.40
N ASP A 122 -6.22 -13.04 -5.56
CA ASP A 122 -6.81 -14.30 -6.03
C ASP A 122 -5.71 -15.30 -6.41
N ALA A 123 -4.67 -14.85 -7.11
CA ALA A 123 -3.51 -15.66 -7.47
C ALA A 123 -2.75 -16.16 -6.22
N LEU A 124 -2.66 -15.32 -5.18
CA LEU A 124 -2.10 -15.67 -3.89
C LEU A 124 -3.00 -16.65 -3.12
N ALA A 125 -4.32 -16.45 -3.12
CA ALA A 125 -5.26 -17.37 -2.49
C ALA A 125 -5.21 -18.78 -3.14
N GLU A 126 -5.17 -18.85 -4.47
CA GLU A 126 -5.00 -20.12 -5.20
C GLU A 126 -3.65 -20.77 -4.89
N SER A 127 -2.57 -19.99 -4.93
CA SER A 127 -1.22 -20.46 -4.63
C SER A 127 -1.11 -20.96 -3.18
N GLY A 128 -1.71 -20.22 -2.24
CA GLY A 128 -1.76 -20.53 -0.82
C GLY A 128 -2.45 -21.86 -0.52
N ARG A 129 -3.58 -22.16 -1.18
CA ARG A 129 -4.25 -23.48 -1.08
C ARG A 129 -3.36 -24.63 -1.54
N ARG A 130 -2.51 -24.39 -2.53
CA ARG A 130 -1.52 -25.35 -3.06
C ARG A 130 -0.19 -25.35 -2.29
N GLY A 131 -0.14 -24.72 -1.13
CA GLY A 131 1.03 -24.71 -0.26
C GLY A 131 2.12 -23.72 -0.64
N TRP A 132 1.86 -22.77 -1.51
CA TRP A 132 2.82 -21.74 -1.87
C TRP A 132 2.64 -20.51 -1.00
N HIS A 133 3.71 -20.08 -0.32
CA HIS A 133 3.69 -18.86 0.47
C HIS A 133 4.68 -17.82 -0.04
N VAL A 134 4.28 -16.56 0.01
CA VAL A 134 5.14 -15.43 -0.36
C VAL A 134 6.34 -15.36 0.57
N VAL A 135 7.52 -15.15 0.00
CA VAL A 135 8.77 -14.88 0.72
C VAL A 135 9.36 -13.54 0.33
N ASP A 136 9.03 -13.03 -0.86
CA ASP A 136 9.40 -11.70 -1.34
C ASP A 136 8.37 -11.21 -2.35
N TYR A 137 8.38 -9.92 -2.68
CA TYR A 137 7.52 -9.37 -3.72
C TYR A 137 8.13 -8.11 -4.33
N GLY A 138 7.69 -7.81 -5.56
CA GLY A 138 7.93 -6.55 -6.24
C GLY A 138 6.59 -5.91 -6.61
N HIS A 139 6.63 -4.82 -7.38
CA HIS A 139 5.44 -4.06 -7.74
C HIS A 139 4.36 -4.87 -8.47
N LEU A 140 4.74 -5.89 -9.25
CA LEU A 140 3.85 -6.67 -10.14
C LEU A 140 4.20 -8.16 -10.16
N HIS A 141 4.90 -8.64 -9.14
CA HIS A 141 5.27 -10.05 -9.02
C HIS A 141 5.46 -10.45 -7.56
N HIS A 142 5.30 -11.72 -7.27
CA HIS A 142 5.57 -12.30 -5.95
C HIS A 142 6.55 -13.46 -6.09
N LEU A 143 7.55 -13.53 -5.22
CA LEU A 143 8.37 -14.72 -5.06
C LEU A 143 7.70 -15.62 -4.01
N VAL A 144 7.37 -16.84 -4.39
CA VAL A 144 6.73 -17.82 -3.50
C VAL A 144 7.61 -19.04 -3.31
N GLU A 145 7.50 -19.65 -2.14
CA GLU A 145 8.17 -20.87 -1.73
C GLU A 145 7.15 -21.96 -1.38
N SER A 146 7.47 -23.22 -1.72
CA SER A 146 6.61 -24.37 -1.50
C SER A 146 6.65 -24.86 -0.05
N SER A 147 5.50 -25.28 0.47
CA SER A 147 5.27 -25.74 1.83
C SER A 147 4.24 -26.88 1.84
N PRO A 148 4.33 -27.85 2.77
CA PRO A 148 3.34 -28.93 2.88
C PRO A 148 1.97 -28.49 3.42
N ARG A 149 1.82 -27.22 3.82
CA ARG A 149 0.62 -26.66 4.45
C ARG A 149 0.05 -25.53 3.63
N GLN A 150 -1.26 -25.30 3.72
CA GLN A 150 -1.91 -24.15 3.08
C GLN A 150 -1.55 -22.84 3.78
N TRP A 151 -1.65 -21.75 3.03
CA TRP A 151 -1.36 -20.40 3.51
C TRP A 151 -2.44 -19.41 3.10
N GLU A 152 -2.70 -18.46 3.97
CA GLU A 152 -3.45 -17.26 3.64
C GLU A 152 -2.50 -16.10 3.42
N HIS A 153 -2.90 -15.20 2.51
CA HIS A 153 -2.21 -13.94 2.27
C HIS A 153 -3.20 -12.79 2.42
N GLN A 154 -2.72 -11.69 2.99
CA GLN A 154 -3.50 -10.47 3.10
C GLN A 154 -2.67 -9.26 2.72
N ARG A 155 -3.21 -8.41 1.84
CA ARG A 155 -2.64 -7.10 1.55
C ARG A 155 -3.24 -6.07 2.50
N LEU A 156 -2.37 -5.35 3.19
CA LEU A 156 -2.75 -4.23 4.04
C LEU A 156 -2.30 -2.92 3.40
N TRP A 157 -3.30 -2.14 2.97
CA TRP A 157 -3.10 -0.74 2.65
C TRP A 157 -2.83 0.04 3.94
N TRP A 158 -1.75 0.82 3.97
CA TRP A 158 -1.33 1.68 5.09
C TRP A 158 -1.09 0.93 6.41
N PRO A 159 0.03 0.19 6.53
CA PRO A 159 0.36 -0.59 7.72
C PRO A 159 0.88 0.30 8.86
N THR A 160 -0.01 1.03 9.53
CA THR A 160 0.30 1.79 10.76
C THR A 160 0.79 0.87 11.87
N ARG A 161 1.61 1.36 12.81
CA ARG A 161 2.14 0.53 13.93
C ARG A 161 1.05 -0.24 14.68
N ARG A 162 -0.10 0.40 14.94
CA ARG A 162 -1.26 -0.22 15.61
C ARG A 162 -1.85 -1.37 14.77
N ARG A 163 -2.00 -1.19 13.46
CA ARG A 163 -2.50 -2.25 12.56
C ARG A 163 -1.50 -3.41 12.46
N ARG A 164 -0.20 -3.13 12.35
CA ARG A 164 0.84 -4.17 12.32
C ARG A 164 0.80 -5.05 13.57
N ARG A 165 0.63 -4.45 14.76
CA ARG A 165 0.52 -5.20 16.02
C ARG A 165 -0.69 -6.14 16.04
N ARG A 166 -1.86 -5.64 15.64
CA ARG A 166 -3.09 -6.46 15.56
C ARG A 166 -2.95 -7.65 14.60
N MET A 167 -2.25 -7.46 13.48
CA MET A 167 -1.97 -8.55 12.54
C MET A 167 -1.10 -9.64 13.20
N ALA A 168 -0.02 -9.24 13.86
CA ALA A 168 0.86 -10.18 14.56
C ALA A 168 0.11 -10.98 15.66
N GLU A 169 -0.75 -10.33 16.44
CA GLU A 169 -1.61 -10.98 17.46
C GLU A 169 -2.55 -12.05 16.86
N GLN A 170 -2.89 -11.95 15.57
CA GLN A 170 -3.74 -12.89 14.83
C GLN A 170 -2.95 -13.97 14.07
N GLY A 171 -1.64 -14.05 14.30
CA GLY A 171 -0.75 -15.02 13.67
C GLY A 171 -0.23 -14.61 12.28
N TRP A 172 -0.48 -13.38 11.84
CA TRP A 172 0.01 -12.89 10.56
C TRP A 172 1.48 -12.48 10.63
N GLN A 173 2.24 -12.93 9.65
CA GLN A 173 3.66 -12.65 9.47
C GLN A 173 3.83 -11.60 8.38
N LEU A 174 4.54 -10.51 8.69
CA LEU A 174 4.87 -9.48 7.71
C LEU A 174 5.88 -10.03 6.70
N ILE A 175 5.64 -9.80 5.41
CA ILE A 175 6.62 -10.01 4.36
C ILE A 175 7.34 -8.68 4.12
N VAL A 176 8.66 -8.68 4.25
CA VAL A 176 9.50 -7.49 4.02
C VAL A 176 10.13 -7.66 2.64
N PRO A 177 9.81 -6.79 1.67
CA PRO A 177 10.38 -6.88 0.33
C PRO A 177 11.88 -6.55 0.37
N SER A 178 12.69 -7.28 -0.39
CA SER A 178 14.15 -7.11 -0.36
C SER A 178 14.61 -5.82 -1.04
N ASP A 179 13.94 -5.41 -2.11
CA ASP A 179 14.48 -4.44 -3.08
C ASP A 179 13.64 -3.17 -3.28
N PHE A 180 12.56 -2.96 -2.52
CA PHE A 180 11.78 -1.73 -2.66
C PHE A 180 11.01 -1.31 -1.41
N ASP A 181 10.88 0.00 -1.18
CA ASP A 181 10.00 0.55 -0.14
C ASP A 181 8.54 0.50 -0.62
N SER A 182 7.78 -0.45 -0.09
CA SER A 182 6.43 -0.72 -0.54
C SER A 182 5.39 0.16 0.16
N PRO A 183 4.46 0.77 -0.60
CA PRO A 183 3.39 1.56 -0.02
C PRO A 183 2.31 0.73 0.70
N TRP A 184 2.22 -0.55 0.40
CA TRP A 184 1.41 -1.54 1.11
C TRP A 184 2.29 -2.64 1.71
N ALA A 185 1.74 -3.42 2.62
CA ALA A 185 2.42 -4.61 3.15
C ALA A 185 1.61 -5.87 2.82
N TYR A 186 2.30 -6.95 2.45
CA TYR A 186 1.69 -8.27 2.46
C TYR A 186 1.98 -8.98 3.76
N TYR A 187 1.00 -9.75 4.20
CA TYR A 187 1.09 -10.63 5.33
C TYR A 187 0.80 -12.05 4.86
N LYS A 188 1.40 -13.02 5.53
CA LYS A 188 1.09 -14.44 5.36
C LYS A 188 0.77 -15.09 6.69
N ARG A 189 -0.06 -16.13 6.68
CA ARG A 189 -0.35 -16.94 7.85
C ARG A 189 -0.49 -18.41 7.44
N PRO A 190 0.16 -19.36 8.12
CA PRO A 190 -0.03 -20.77 7.85
C PRO A 190 -1.41 -21.22 8.35
N LEU A 191 -2.03 -22.13 7.62
CA LEU A 191 -3.22 -22.85 8.07
C LEU A 191 -2.84 -24.27 8.51
N ASP A 192 -3.61 -24.83 9.44
CA ASP A 192 -3.49 -26.24 9.84
C ASP A 192 -4.20 -27.18 8.84
N LEU A 193 -4.03 -26.91 7.55
CA LEU A 193 -4.55 -27.71 6.44
C LEU A 193 -3.37 -28.18 5.57
N PRO A 194 -3.37 -29.43 5.08
CA PRO A 194 -2.38 -29.88 4.11
C PRO A 194 -2.56 -29.15 2.76
N ALA A 195 -1.46 -28.93 2.06
CA ALA A 195 -1.48 -28.35 0.71
C ALA A 195 -2.32 -29.22 -0.24
N GLU A 196 -3.14 -28.58 -1.06
CA GLU A 196 -3.90 -29.26 -2.11
C GLU A 196 -2.96 -29.80 -3.20
N PRO A 197 -3.17 -31.02 -3.70
CA PRO A 197 -2.37 -31.57 -4.78
C PRO A 197 -2.51 -30.69 -6.04
N GLY A 198 -1.36 -30.34 -6.64
CA GLY A 198 -1.35 -29.63 -7.92
C GLY A 198 -1.80 -30.58 -9.04
N LEU A 199 -2.63 -30.09 -9.96
CA LEU A 199 -2.75 -30.72 -11.29
C LEU A 199 -1.35 -30.66 -11.92
N SER A 200 -0.76 -31.85 -12.12
CA SER A 200 0.52 -32.01 -12.82
C SER A 200 0.47 -31.49 -14.25
#